data_AF-G3HU64-F1
#
_entry.id   AF-G3HU64-F1
#
_cell.length_a   1.000
_cell.length_b   1.000
_cell.length_c   1.000
_cell.angle_alpha   90.00
_cell.angle_beta   90.00
_cell.angle_gamma   90.00
#
_symmetry.space_group_name_H-M   'P 1'
#
loop_
_entity.id
_entity.type
_entity.pdbx_description
1 polymer ?
#
loop_
_entity_poly.entity_id
_entity_poly.type
_entity_poly.pdbx_seq_one_letter_code
_entity_poly.pdbx_strand_id
1 'polypeptide(L)'
;MERHFLELLQFNINVPASVYAKYYFDLRSLADDNNPNFLFAPLSKERAQNLEAISRLCEDKYKDLCRAAMRRSLSADNFIGIQRSNAILS
;
A
#
# COMPACT_ATOMS: atom_id res chain seq x y z
N MET A 1 11.61 -27.19 14.00
CA MET A 1 11.23 -26.39 15.19
C MET A 1 9.96 -25.59 14.93
N GLU A 2 9.91 -24.68 13.95
CA GLU A 2 8.68 -23.91 13.64
C GLU A 2 7.43 -24.75 13.37
N ARG A 3 7.54 -25.80 12.55
CA ARG A 3 6.39 -26.63 12.16
C ARG A 3 5.73 -27.34 13.35
N HIS A 4 6.53 -27.91 14.25
CA HIS A 4 6.04 -28.58 15.46
C HIS A 4 5.37 -27.61 16.43
N PHE A 5 5.88 -26.38 16.51
CA PHE A 5 5.28 -25.34 17.34
C PHE A 5 3.90 -24.92 16.81
N LEU A 6 3.77 -24.74 15.50
CA LEU A 6 2.48 -24.42 14.87
C LEU A 6 1.48 -25.57 14.99
N GLU A 7 1.95 -26.82 14.95
CA GLU A 7 1.13 -28.01 15.21
C GLU A 7 0.60 -28.03 16.65
N LEU A 8 1.44 -27.74 17.65
CA LEU A 8 1.02 -27.63 19.06
C LEU A 8 0.01 -26.51 19.29
N LEU A 9 0.21 -25.36 18.63
CA LEU A 9 -0.72 -24.22 18.67
C LEU A 9 -2.02 -24.49 17.92
N GLN A 10 -2.08 -25.55 17.10
CA GLN A 10 -3.18 -25.79 16.16
C GLN A 10 -3.43 -24.56 15.30
N PHE A 11 -2.34 -24.00 14.75
CA PHE A 11 -2.40 -22.72 14.04
C PHE A 11 -3.35 -22.79 12.85
N ASN A 12 -4.31 -21.87 12.81
CA ASN A 12 -5.29 -21.77 11.75
C ASN A 12 -5.23 -20.38 11.11
N ILE A 13 -4.86 -20.34 9.82
CA ILE A 13 -4.88 -19.10 9.04
C ILE A 13 -6.28 -18.79 8.49
N ASN A 14 -7.15 -19.78 8.41
CA ASN A 14 -8.51 -19.68 7.87
C ASN A 14 -9.52 -19.25 8.95
N VAL A 15 -9.20 -18.19 9.68
CA VAL A 15 -10.11 -17.59 10.67
C VAL A 15 -10.94 -16.49 10.02
N PRO A 16 -12.24 -16.35 10.36
CA PRO A 16 -13.05 -15.24 9.90
C PRO A 16 -12.41 -13.89 10.27
N ALA A 17 -12.56 -12.90 9.40
CA ALA A 17 -11.96 -11.58 9.61
C ALA A 17 -12.38 -10.93 10.94
N SER A 18 -13.62 -11.17 11.39
CA SER A 18 -14.12 -10.69 12.68
C SER A 18 -13.37 -11.29 13.88
N VAL A 19 -13.07 -12.59 13.82
CA VAL A 19 -12.33 -13.30 14.86
C VAL A 19 -10.88 -12.82 14.89
N TYR A 20 -10.25 -12.69 13.71
CA TYR A 20 -8.92 -12.10 13.59
C TYR A 20 -8.86 -10.70 14.17
N ALA A 21 -9.82 -9.83 13.80
CA ALA A 21 -9.87 -8.45 14.26
C ALA A 21 -9.99 -8.37 15.79
N LYS A 22 -10.86 -9.17 16.41
CA LYS A 22 -11.00 -9.23 17.87
C LYS A 22 -9.66 -9.51 18.54
N TYR A 23 -9.00 -10.60 18.17
CA TYR A 23 -7.72 -10.96 18.80
C TYR A 23 -6.58 -10.00 18.47
N TYR A 24 -6.59 -9.40 17.27
CA TYR A 24 -5.64 -8.36 16.91
C TYR A 24 -5.75 -7.16 17.87
N PHE A 25 -6.96 -6.67 18.13
CA PHE A 25 -7.17 -5.55 19.05
C PHE A 25 -6.83 -5.93 20.49
N ASP A 26 -7.19 -7.13 20.95
CA ASP A 26 -6.84 -7.61 22.29
C ASP A 26 -5.31 -7.63 22.49
N LEU A 27 -4.57 -8.17 21.51
CA LEU A 27 -3.10 -8.20 21.54
C LEU A 27 -2.48 -6.79 21.46
N ARG A 28 -3.10 -5.89 20.69
CA ARG A 28 -2.67 -4.49 20.58
C ARG A 28 -2.78 -3.78 21.93
N SER A 29 -3.92 -3.92 22.61
CA SER A 29 -4.14 -3.36 23.95
C SER A 29 -3.16 -3.92 24.98
N LEU A 30 -2.96 -5.24 25.00
CA LEU A 30 -1.98 -5.87 25.89
C LEU A 30 -0.56 -5.35 25.62
N ALA A 31 -0.18 -5.11 24.36
CA ALA A 31 1.13 -4.57 24.03
C ALA A 31 1.29 -3.10 24.46
N ASP A 32 0.24 -2.29 24.32
CA ASP A 32 0.24 -0.89 24.77
C ASP A 32 0.38 -0.79 26.31
N ASP A 33 -0.24 -1.71 27.05
CA ASP A 33 -0.14 -1.76 28.52
C ASP A 33 1.25 -2.19 29.01
N ASN A 34 1.97 -3.01 28.23
CA ASN A 34 3.21 -3.68 28.68
C ASN A 34 4.50 -3.16 28.03
N ASN A 35 4.44 -2.29 27.01
CA ASN A 35 5.64 -1.79 26.32
C ASN A 35 5.54 -0.29 25.99
N PRO A 36 6.42 0.57 26.54
CA PRO A 36 6.41 2.00 26.22
C PRO A 36 6.90 2.33 24.79
N ASN A 37 7.50 1.37 24.06
CA ASN A 37 8.13 1.60 22.76
C ASN A 37 7.42 0.89 21.60
N PHE A 38 6.10 0.98 21.52
CA PHE A 38 5.37 0.46 20.37
C PHE A 38 5.53 1.41 19.17
N LEU A 39 6.24 0.97 18.13
CA LEU A 39 6.58 1.76 16.91
C LEU A 39 5.39 2.19 16.05
N PHE A 40 4.16 1.93 16.48
CA PHE A 40 2.92 2.26 15.75
C PHE A 40 2.28 3.54 16.26
N ALA A 41 3.07 4.44 16.86
CA ALA A 41 2.63 5.81 17.04
C ALA A 41 2.17 6.35 15.67
N PRO A 42 0.98 6.99 15.59
CA PRO A 42 0.57 7.69 14.39
C PRO A 42 1.72 8.59 13.90
N LEU A 43 1.91 8.66 12.58
CA LEU A 43 2.92 9.55 12.02
C LEU A 43 2.69 10.97 12.54
N SER A 44 3.76 11.64 12.99
CA SER A 44 3.68 13.06 13.26
C SER A 44 3.26 13.78 11.98
N LYS A 45 2.55 14.91 12.11
CA LYS A 45 2.09 15.70 10.95
C LYS A 45 3.26 16.03 10.01
N GLU A 46 4.40 16.40 10.58
CA GLU A 46 5.64 16.67 9.85
C GLU A 46 6.14 15.44 9.08
N ARG A 47 6.20 14.26 9.72
CA ARG A 47 6.65 13.03 9.07
C ARG A 47 5.70 12.59 7.95
N ALA A 48 4.39 12.75 8.16
CA ALA A 48 3.38 12.47 7.14
C ALA A 48 3.53 13.41 5.92
N GLN A 49 3.70 14.71 6.16
CA GLN A 49 3.91 15.70 5.08
C GLN A 49 5.21 15.44 4.30
N ASN A 50 6.30 15.09 4.99
CA ASN A 50 7.56 14.75 4.34
C ASN A 50 7.43 13.51 3.44
N LEU A 51 6.73 12.47 3.90
CA LEU A 51 6.46 11.28 3.08
C LEU A 51 5.60 11.61 1.85
N GLU A 52 4.58 12.44 2.01
CA GLU A 52 3.72 12.87 0.90
C GLU A 52 4.50 13.69 -0.14
N ALA A 53 5.38 14.60 0.31
CA ALA A 53 6.26 15.36 -0.58
C ALA A 53 7.21 14.46 -1.37
N ILE A 54 7.82 13.46 -0.73
CA ILE A 54 8.67 12.47 -1.40
C ILE A 54 7.87 11.67 -2.43
N SER A 55 6.66 11.22 -2.07
CA SER A 55 5.79 10.47 -2.99
C SER A 55 5.43 11.29 -4.23
N ARG A 56 5.02 12.56 -4.06
CA ARG A 56 4.72 13.47 -5.17
C ARG A 56 5.92 13.64 -6.11
N LEU A 57 7.10 13.90 -5.56
CA LEU A 57 8.33 14.03 -6.35
C LEU A 57 8.68 12.75 -7.12
N CYS A 58 8.38 11.58 -6.56
CA CYS A 58 8.55 10.30 -7.24
C CYS A 58 7.58 10.18 -8.42
N GLU A 59 6.29 10.42 -8.20
CA GLU A 59 5.28 10.37 -9.26
C GLU A 59 5.57 11.33 -10.41
N ASP A 60 6.00 12.55 -10.11
CA ASP A 60 6.30 13.55 -11.14
C ASP A 60 7.50 13.12 -12.00
N LYS A 61 8.55 12.56 -11.40
CA LYS A 61 9.67 11.97 -12.14
C LYS A 61 9.23 10.81 -13.04
N TYR A 62 8.37 9.92 -12.55
CA TYR A 62 7.83 8.84 -13.38
C TYR A 62 6.93 9.37 -14.50
N LYS A 63 6.08 10.38 -14.25
CA LYS A 63 5.25 11.03 -15.26
C LYS A 63 6.09 11.73 -16.32
N ASP A 64 7.17 12.40 -15.93
CA ASP A 64 8.07 13.06 -16.87
C ASP A 64 8.87 12.07 -17.70
N LEU A 65 9.33 10.97 -17.10
CA LEU A 65 9.95 9.86 -17.85
C LEU A 65 8.95 9.22 -18.81
N CYS A 66 7.71 8.95 -18.38
CA CYS A 66 6.64 8.43 -19.23
C CYS A 66 6.28 9.42 -20.36
N ARG A 67 6.21 10.73 -20.08
CA ARG A 67 5.95 11.78 -21.07
C ARG A 67 7.12 11.93 -22.04
N ALA A 68 8.35 11.84 -21.56
CA ALA A 68 9.54 11.92 -22.39
C ALA A 68 9.74 10.65 -23.24
N ALA A 69 9.33 9.48 -22.74
CA ALA A 69 9.26 8.23 -23.49
C ALA A 69 8.16 8.31 -24.57
N MET A 70 6.96 8.79 -24.22
CA MET A 70 5.85 8.99 -25.16
C MET A 70 6.19 10.01 -26.27
N ARG A 71 6.94 11.08 -25.95
CA ARG A 71 7.47 12.02 -26.96
C ARG A 71 8.52 11.39 -27.87
N ARG A 72 9.33 10.45 -27.36
CA ARG A 72 10.32 9.71 -28.15
C ARG A 72 9.70 8.64 -29.05
N SER A 73 8.51 8.13 -28.72
CA SER A 73 7.80 7.12 -29.52
C SER A 73 6.90 7.70 -30.62
N LEU A 74 6.89 9.01 -30.87
CA LEU A 74 6.16 9.62 -31.98
C LEU A 74 7.06 9.68 -33.22
N SER A 75 7.22 8.54 -33.89
CA SER A 75 7.84 8.44 -35.21
C SER A 75 6.85 7.84 -36.19
N ALA A 76 6.46 8.66 -37.17
CA ALA A 76 5.79 8.35 -38.44
C ALA A 76 4.80 7.18 -38.45
N ASP A 77 3.53 7.47 -38.14
CA ASP A 77 2.47 7.24 -39.13
C ASP A 77 1.21 8.04 -38.78
N ASN A 78 0.89 9.01 -39.63
CA ASN A 78 -0.42 9.64 -39.66
C ASN A 78 -1.43 8.62 -40.20
N PHE A 79 -2.06 7.80 -39.35
CA PHE A 79 -3.27 7.08 -39.76
C PHE A 79 -4.30 6.97 -38.62
N ILE A 80 -5.29 7.87 -38.70
CA ILE A 80 -6.70 7.69 -38.33
C ILE A 80 -7.04 7.36 -36.87
N GLY A 81 -7.79 8.29 -36.25
CA GLY A 81 -8.84 7.92 -35.29
C GLY A 81 -8.52 8.17 -33.82
N ILE A 82 -8.67 9.42 -33.38
CA ILE A 82 -8.93 9.72 -31.96
C ILE A 82 -10.29 9.11 -31.60
N GLN A 83 -10.31 7.88 -31.08
CA GLN A 83 -11.47 7.36 -30.37
C GLN A 83 -11.15 7.40 -28.88
N ARG A 84 -11.53 8.50 -28.23
CA ARG A 84 -11.59 8.58 -26.77
C ARG A 84 -12.81 7.77 -26.31
N SER A 85 -12.57 6.52 -25.92
CA SER A 85 -13.57 5.72 -25.22
C SER A 85 -13.73 6.28 -23.81
N ASN A 86 -14.86 6.93 -23.54
CA ASN A 86 -15.24 7.31 -22.18
C ASN A 86 -15.73 6.06 -21.46
N ALA A 87 -15.06 5.65 -20.38
CA ALA A 87 -15.56 4.60 -19.50
C ALA A 87 -16.69 5.18 -18.63
N ILE A 88 -17.87 4.57 -18.72
CA ILE A 88 -19.00 4.83 -17.81
C ILE A 88 -18.79 3.93 -16.58
N LEU A 89 -18.67 4.52 -15.40
CA LEU A 89 -18.70 3.80 -14.13
C LEU A 89 -20.18 3.61 -13.74
N SER A 90 -20.60 2.35 -13.63
CA SER A 90 -21.87 1.93 -13.00
C SER A 90 -21.65 1.61 -11.53
#